data_AF-A0A948YJ17-F1
#
_entry.id   AF-A0A948YJ17-F1
#
_cell.length_a   1.000
_cell.length_b   1.000
_cell.length_c   1.000
_cell.angle_alpha   90.00
_cell.angle_beta   90.00
_cell.angle_gamma   90.00
#
_symmetry.space_group_name_H-M   'P 1'
#
loop_
_entity.id
_entity.type
_entity.pdbx_description
1 polymer ?
#
loop_
_entity_poly.entity_id
_entity_poly.type
_entity_poly.pdbx_seq_one_letter_code
_entity_poly.pdbx_strand_id
1 'polypeptide(L)'
;MNNIENISKEIKNIFFKKKEIISLYVYGSILFAKFNPRKSDVDLLLIVKDSEDPAAFIKEIKNLSGKIKKFKPDINIVFLSEFKKRWHIYRPPSYFIGIKYSHRIIFGKNLIKSVNDSELSKHKIYKRVVDLTQGSRGIYLNDKNPIFWRKKYIRWLRIAVLEVLFLTGEFDLSFDSGLRKLKKKYKKLSFLDKLKKDSLEMEEINEVAESLKMFIFNNFIMK
;
A
#
# COMPACT_ATOMS: atom_id res chain seq x y z
N MET A 1 -19.15 14.59 -18.60
CA MET A 1 -19.49 13.36 -17.85
C MET A 1 -18.25 12.85 -17.15
N ASN A 2 -18.33 12.61 -15.85
CA ASN A 2 -17.19 12.35 -14.97
C ASN A 2 -16.43 11.08 -15.38
N ASN A 3 -15.13 11.20 -15.72
CA ASN A 3 -14.27 10.07 -16.10
C ASN A 3 -14.37 8.88 -15.13
N ILE A 4 -14.54 9.17 -13.84
CA ILE A 4 -14.67 8.15 -12.79
C ILE A 4 -15.96 7.33 -12.86
N GLU A 5 -17.09 7.90 -13.29
CA GLU A 5 -18.37 7.17 -13.40
C GLU A 5 -18.31 6.16 -14.53
N ASN A 6 -17.76 6.57 -15.68
CA ASN A 6 -17.56 5.69 -16.83
C ASN A 6 -16.58 4.56 -16.50
N ILE A 7 -15.45 4.88 -15.86
CA ILE A 7 -14.47 3.88 -15.41
C ILE A 7 -15.11 2.92 -14.41
N SER A 8 -15.84 3.43 -13.41
CA SER A 8 -16.52 2.60 -12.40
C SER A 8 -17.56 1.66 -13.04
N LYS A 9 -18.32 2.15 -14.05
CA LYS A 9 -19.30 1.33 -14.78
C LYS A 9 -18.62 0.21 -15.56
N GLU A 10 -17.52 0.50 -16.25
CA GLU A 10 -16.75 -0.50 -17.00
C GLU A 10 -16.17 -1.57 -16.07
N ILE A 11 -15.55 -1.16 -14.95
CA ILE A 11 -15.02 -2.07 -13.93
C ILE A 11 -16.16 -2.93 -13.37
N LYS A 12 -17.29 -2.31 -12.99
CA LYS A 12 -18.45 -3.03 -12.46
C LYS A 12 -18.90 -4.11 -13.43
N ASN A 13 -19.07 -3.78 -14.71
CA ASN A 13 -19.55 -4.72 -15.74
C ASN A 13 -18.65 -5.96 -15.90
N ILE A 14 -17.35 -5.83 -15.64
CA ILE A 14 -16.38 -6.93 -15.76
C ILE A 14 -16.39 -7.81 -14.52
N PHE A 15 -16.42 -7.21 -13.33
CA PHE A 15 -16.19 -7.93 -12.07
C PHE A 15 -17.48 -8.34 -11.35
N PHE A 16 -18.64 -7.71 -11.60
CA PHE A 16 -19.86 -7.93 -10.81
C PHE A 16 -20.37 -9.37 -10.81
N LYS A 17 -20.04 -10.16 -11.84
CA LYS A 17 -20.47 -11.56 -11.96
C LYS A 17 -19.67 -12.51 -11.06
N LYS A 18 -18.56 -12.06 -10.46
CA LYS A 18 -17.72 -12.86 -9.57
C LYS A 18 -18.24 -12.79 -8.14
N LYS A 19 -18.91 -13.87 -7.72
CA LYS A 19 -19.57 -13.99 -6.40
C LYS A 19 -18.57 -14.07 -5.24
N GLU A 20 -17.31 -14.34 -5.54
CA GLU A 20 -16.18 -14.35 -4.63
C GLU A 20 -15.77 -12.93 -4.24
N ILE A 21 -16.07 -11.91 -5.07
CA ILE A 21 -15.77 -10.51 -4.76
C ILE A 21 -16.84 -9.97 -3.81
N ILE A 22 -16.44 -9.71 -2.57
CA ILE A 22 -17.32 -9.18 -1.51
C ILE A 22 -17.47 -7.66 -1.67
N SER A 23 -16.36 -6.99 -2.00
CA SER A 23 -16.29 -5.56 -2.15
C SER A 23 -15.27 -5.17 -3.21
N LEU A 24 -15.61 -4.18 -4.03
CA LEU A 24 -14.71 -3.58 -4.99
C LEU A 24 -14.67 -2.07 -4.81
N TYR A 25 -13.45 -1.54 -4.64
CA TYR A 25 -13.18 -0.12 -4.47
C TYR A 25 -12.26 0.37 -5.57
N VAL A 26 -12.44 1.64 -5.91
CA VAL A 26 -11.45 2.43 -6.63
C VAL A 26 -10.91 3.51 -5.69
N TYR A 27 -9.60 3.72 -5.70
CA TYR A 27 -8.93 4.66 -4.82
C TYR A 27 -7.77 5.38 -5.54
N GLY A 28 -7.09 6.27 -4.84
CA GLY A 28 -5.88 6.89 -5.37
C GLY A 28 -6.12 8.01 -6.37
N SER A 29 -5.24 8.12 -7.37
CA SER A 29 -5.13 9.32 -8.21
C SER A 29 -6.38 9.64 -9.06
N ILE A 30 -7.19 8.62 -9.36
CA ILE A 30 -8.45 8.73 -10.10
C ILE A 30 -9.52 9.57 -9.39
N LEU A 31 -9.41 9.75 -8.07
CA LEU A 31 -10.35 10.55 -7.29
C LEU A 31 -10.10 12.06 -7.41
N PHE A 32 -9.02 12.49 -8.07
CA PHE A 32 -8.64 13.90 -8.20
C PHE A 32 -8.98 14.47 -9.58
N ALA A 33 -9.29 15.77 -9.63
CA ALA A 33 -9.77 16.45 -10.84
C ALA A 33 -8.80 16.41 -12.04
N LYS A 34 -7.49 16.20 -11.81
CA LYS A 34 -6.45 16.17 -12.86
C LYS A 34 -6.11 14.76 -13.37
N PHE A 35 -6.93 13.75 -13.08
CA PHE A 35 -6.65 12.37 -13.49
C PHE A 35 -6.66 12.19 -15.01
N ASN A 36 -5.61 11.54 -15.54
CA ASN A 36 -5.52 11.17 -16.95
C ASN A 36 -5.49 9.64 -17.12
N PRO A 37 -6.60 9.01 -17.57
CA PRO A 37 -6.70 7.55 -17.69
C PRO A 37 -5.73 6.92 -18.69
N ARG A 38 -5.14 7.71 -19.61
CA ARG A 38 -4.15 7.22 -20.59
C ARG A 38 -2.71 7.23 -20.07
N LYS A 39 -2.44 7.99 -19.00
CA LYS A 39 -1.10 8.17 -18.42
C LYS A 39 -0.98 7.68 -16.98
N SER A 40 -2.08 7.28 -16.37
CA SER A 40 -2.14 6.90 -14.97
C SER A 40 -2.85 5.56 -14.83
N ASP A 41 -2.33 4.73 -13.93
CA ASP A 41 -2.97 3.50 -13.54
C ASP A 41 -4.23 3.80 -12.71
N VAL A 42 -5.19 2.88 -12.72
CA VAL A 42 -6.41 2.94 -11.90
C VAL A 42 -6.26 1.95 -10.75
N ASP A 43 -6.07 2.47 -9.54
CA ASP A 43 -5.90 1.65 -8.34
C ASP A 43 -7.23 1.02 -7.91
N LEU A 44 -7.26 -0.31 -7.85
CA LEU A 44 -8.42 -1.10 -7.43
C LEU A 44 -8.09 -1.94 -6.20
N LEU A 45 -9.02 -1.97 -5.24
CA LEU A 45 -8.98 -2.90 -4.11
C LEU A 45 -10.16 -3.86 -4.21
N LEU A 46 -9.87 -5.15 -4.28
CA LEU A 46 -10.86 -6.23 -4.20
C LEU A 46 -10.70 -6.90 -2.84
N ILE A 47 -11.77 -6.90 -2.05
CA ILE A 47 -11.87 -7.77 -0.88
C ILE A 47 -12.70 -8.98 -1.30
N VAL A 48 -12.10 -10.16 -1.20
CA VAL A 48 -12.66 -11.41 -1.75
C VAL A 48 -12.82 -12.45 -0.66
N LYS A 49 -13.72 -13.42 -0.87
CA LYS A 49 -13.82 -14.62 -0.02
C LYS A 49 -12.50 -15.37 -0.03
N ASP A 50 -12.19 -16.04 1.08
CA ASP A 50 -11.08 -16.98 1.12
C ASP A 50 -11.31 -18.09 0.07
N SER A 51 -10.25 -18.52 -0.59
CA SER A 51 -10.28 -19.54 -1.66
C SER A 51 -9.35 -20.69 -1.28
N GLU A 52 -9.74 -21.91 -1.63
CA GLU A 52 -8.89 -23.10 -1.49
C GLU A 52 -7.68 -23.06 -2.44
N ASP A 53 -7.82 -22.39 -3.60
CA ASP A 53 -6.72 -22.11 -4.53
C ASP A 53 -6.59 -20.60 -4.80
N PRO A 54 -5.89 -19.86 -3.90
CA PRO A 54 -5.64 -18.44 -4.06
C PRO A 54 -4.91 -18.10 -5.37
N ALA A 55 -4.02 -18.97 -5.86
CA ALA A 55 -3.19 -18.69 -7.02
C ALA A 55 -4.02 -18.72 -8.31
N ALA A 56 -4.87 -19.75 -8.47
CA ALA A 56 -5.80 -19.83 -9.59
C ALA A 56 -6.79 -18.66 -9.59
N PHE A 57 -7.34 -18.30 -8.43
CA PHE A 57 -8.25 -17.17 -8.31
C PHE A 57 -7.58 -15.84 -8.71
N ILE A 58 -6.36 -15.58 -8.25
CA ILE A 58 -5.60 -14.39 -8.63
C ILE A 58 -5.36 -14.36 -10.15
N LYS A 59 -5.01 -15.50 -10.76
CA LYS A 59 -4.80 -15.62 -12.21
C LYS A 59 -6.09 -15.30 -12.98
N GLU A 60 -7.23 -15.78 -12.50
CA GLU A 60 -8.53 -15.50 -13.09
C GLU A 60 -8.86 -14.00 -13.05
N ILE A 61 -8.70 -13.34 -11.90
CA ILE A 61 -8.92 -11.89 -11.78
C ILE A 61 -8.00 -11.11 -12.73
N LYS A 62 -6.73 -11.52 -12.86
CA LYS A 62 -5.81 -10.92 -13.83
C LYS A 62 -6.30 -11.09 -15.26
N ASN A 63 -6.80 -12.27 -15.64
CA ASN A 63 -7.35 -12.50 -16.98
C ASN A 63 -8.60 -11.63 -17.24
N LEU A 64 -9.47 -11.44 -16.24
CA LEU A 64 -10.60 -10.51 -16.35
C LEU A 64 -10.14 -9.07 -16.53
N SER A 65 -9.12 -8.65 -15.79
CA SER A 65 -8.56 -7.30 -15.90
C SER A 65 -7.99 -7.01 -17.27
N GLY A 66 -7.45 -8.02 -17.96
CA GLY A 66 -6.96 -7.91 -19.34
C GLY A 66 -8.06 -7.59 -20.37
N LYS A 67 -9.34 -7.69 -19.99
CA LYS A 67 -10.46 -7.25 -20.83
C LYS A 67 -10.65 -5.74 -20.83
N ILE A 68 -10.07 -5.03 -19.86
CA ILE A 68 -10.07 -3.57 -19.79
C ILE A 68 -9.01 -3.04 -20.76
N LYS A 69 -9.44 -2.29 -21.77
CA LYS A 69 -8.54 -1.72 -22.81
C LYS A 69 -8.32 -0.22 -22.69
N LYS A 70 -9.20 0.50 -22.00
CA LYS A 70 -9.21 1.97 -22.01
C LYS A 70 -8.27 2.61 -20.98
N PHE A 71 -7.88 1.86 -19.97
CA PHE A 71 -7.00 2.28 -18.89
C PHE A 71 -6.29 1.05 -18.32
N LYS A 72 -5.22 1.28 -17.57
CA LYS A 72 -4.43 0.22 -16.94
C LYS A 72 -4.88 0.01 -15.49
N PRO A 73 -5.55 -1.11 -15.14
CA PRO A 73 -5.92 -1.37 -13.75
C PRO A 73 -4.70 -1.86 -12.94
N ASP A 74 -4.46 -1.26 -11.76
CA ASP A 74 -3.57 -1.81 -10.74
C ASP A 74 -4.41 -2.47 -9.64
N ILE A 75 -4.44 -3.81 -9.65
CA ILE A 75 -5.39 -4.59 -8.86
C ILE A 75 -4.73 -5.14 -7.61
N ASN A 76 -5.21 -4.68 -6.45
CA ASN A 76 -4.91 -5.25 -5.15
C ASN A 76 -6.01 -6.20 -4.72
N ILE A 77 -5.71 -7.51 -4.68
CA ILE A 77 -6.61 -8.55 -4.19
C ILE A 77 -6.25 -8.88 -2.75
N VAL A 78 -7.22 -8.81 -1.84
CA VAL A 78 -7.07 -9.12 -0.42
C VAL A 78 -8.12 -10.15 -0.02
N PHE A 79 -7.69 -11.29 0.50
CA PHE A 79 -8.60 -12.30 1.01
C PHE A 79 -9.24 -11.85 2.32
N LEU A 80 -10.47 -12.28 2.61
CA LEU A 80 -11.23 -11.79 3.75
C LEU A 80 -10.51 -12.07 5.08
N SER A 81 -9.87 -13.22 5.22
CA SER A 81 -9.05 -13.55 6.39
C SER A 81 -7.87 -12.59 6.55
N GLU A 82 -7.17 -12.25 5.47
CA GLU A 82 -6.08 -11.27 5.44
C GLU A 82 -6.58 -9.88 5.80
N PHE A 83 -7.74 -9.47 5.26
CA PHE A 83 -8.35 -8.17 5.54
C PHE A 83 -8.76 -8.05 7.02
N LYS A 84 -9.31 -9.10 7.62
CA LYS A 84 -9.69 -9.11 9.04
C LYS A 84 -8.46 -9.02 9.95
N LYS A 85 -7.40 -9.78 9.64
CA LYS A 85 -6.15 -9.80 10.43
C LYS A 85 -5.28 -8.57 10.21
N ARG A 86 -5.35 -7.97 9.01
CA ARG A 86 -4.56 -6.79 8.58
C ARG A 86 -3.05 -7.01 8.75
N TRP A 87 -2.64 -8.26 8.58
CA TRP A 87 -1.31 -8.74 8.90
C TRP A 87 -0.33 -8.64 7.72
N HIS A 88 -0.83 -8.33 6.53
CA HIS A 88 0.02 -8.31 5.34
C HIS A 88 1.00 -7.13 5.38
N ILE A 89 2.30 -7.43 5.32
CA ILE A 89 3.38 -6.41 5.41
C ILE A 89 3.30 -5.33 4.33
N TYR A 90 2.73 -5.65 3.16
CA TYR A 90 2.55 -4.67 2.08
C TYR A 90 1.23 -3.89 2.17
N ARG A 91 0.34 -4.30 3.06
CA ARG A 91 -0.98 -3.69 3.29
C ARG A 91 -1.22 -3.61 4.80
N PRO A 92 -0.35 -2.88 5.54
CA PRO A 92 -0.58 -2.67 6.96
C PRO A 92 -1.90 -1.90 7.18
N PRO A 93 -2.39 -1.81 8.42
CA PRO A 93 -3.63 -1.08 8.72
C PRO A 93 -3.68 0.35 8.12
N SER A 94 -2.54 1.04 8.00
CA SER A 94 -2.43 2.36 7.36
C SER A 94 -2.81 2.39 5.89
N TYR A 95 -2.56 1.31 5.15
CA TYR A 95 -3.01 1.17 3.77
C TYR A 95 -4.55 1.18 3.70
N PHE A 96 -5.21 0.42 4.56
CA PHE A 96 -6.67 0.35 4.61
C PHE A 96 -7.32 1.62 5.17
N ILE A 97 -6.73 2.23 6.20
CA ILE A 97 -7.12 3.56 6.70
C ILE A 97 -6.99 4.61 5.60
N GLY A 98 -5.94 4.49 4.79
CA GLY A 98 -5.74 5.37 3.67
C GLY A 98 -6.82 5.32 2.60
N ILE A 99 -7.16 4.10 2.21
CA ILE A 99 -8.28 3.84 1.30
C ILE A 99 -9.58 4.30 1.95
N LYS A 100 -9.77 4.11 3.26
CA LYS A 100 -10.97 4.59 3.99
C LYS A 100 -11.22 6.08 3.78
N TYR A 101 -10.20 6.92 3.84
CA TYR A 101 -10.37 8.36 3.62
C TYR A 101 -10.51 8.77 2.15
N SER A 102 -10.06 7.93 1.21
CA SER A 102 -10.03 8.28 -0.21
C SER A 102 -10.37 7.07 -1.08
N HIS A 103 -11.65 6.69 -1.10
CA HIS A 103 -12.19 5.65 -1.98
C HIS A 103 -13.54 6.02 -2.56
N ARG A 104 -13.90 5.34 -3.65
CA ARG A 104 -15.29 5.10 -4.04
C ARG A 104 -15.54 3.61 -4.09
N ILE A 105 -16.65 3.19 -3.50
CA ILE A 105 -17.12 1.81 -3.66
C ILE A 105 -17.78 1.67 -5.03
N ILE A 106 -17.38 0.65 -5.80
CA ILE A 106 -17.97 0.33 -7.10
C ILE A 106 -19.14 -0.63 -6.90
N PHE A 107 -18.96 -1.68 -6.10
CA PHE A 107 -20.04 -2.56 -5.65
C PHE A 107 -19.66 -3.37 -4.40
N GLY A 108 -20.67 -3.96 -3.76
CA GLY A 108 -20.52 -4.81 -2.57
C GLY A 108 -20.72 -4.07 -1.25
N LYS A 109 -20.34 -4.72 -0.13
CA LYS A 109 -20.43 -4.12 1.22
C LYS A 109 -19.26 -3.17 1.45
N ASN A 110 -19.46 -2.02 2.09
CA ASN A 110 -18.35 -1.14 2.46
C ASN A 110 -17.66 -1.62 3.75
N LEU A 111 -16.77 -2.60 3.61
CA LEU A 111 -15.95 -3.17 4.69
C LEU A 111 -14.84 -2.22 5.17
N ILE A 112 -14.37 -1.32 4.31
CA ILE A 112 -13.29 -0.39 4.66
C ILE A 112 -13.73 0.61 5.73
N LYS A 113 -15.03 0.94 5.82
CA LYS A 113 -15.58 1.78 6.90
C LYS A 113 -15.36 1.21 8.30
N SER A 114 -15.25 -0.11 8.46
CA SER A 114 -15.06 -0.72 9.79
C SER A 114 -13.61 -0.72 10.26
N VAL A 115 -12.68 -0.20 9.46
CA VAL A 115 -11.28 -0.01 9.84
C VAL A 115 -11.18 1.09 10.89
N ASN A 116 -10.70 0.76 12.08
CA ASN A 116 -10.49 1.74 13.14
C ASN A 116 -9.09 2.36 13.03
N ASP A 117 -9.03 3.69 13.12
CA ASP A 117 -7.78 4.44 13.03
C ASP A 117 -6.87 4.12 14.24
N SER A 118 -7.46 3.75 15.39
CA SER A 118 -6.76 3.30 16.60
C SER A 118 -6.00 1.99 16.44
N GLU A 119 -6.25 1.23 15.37
CA GLU A 119 -5.48 0.03 15.07
C GLU A 119 -4.02 0.36 14.76
N LEU A 120 -3.74 1.59 14.31
CA LEU A 120 -2.40 2.16 14.23
C LEU A 120 -2.06 2.87 15.53
N SER A 121 -0.91 2.50 16.10
CA SER A 121 -0.31 3.23 17.20
C SER A 121 1.15 3.52 16.87
N LYS A 122 1.69 4.57 17.50
CA LYS A 122 3.12 4.90 17.42
C LYS A 122 4.00 3.68 17.70
N HIS A 123 3.65 2.87 18.70
CA HIS A 123 4.37 1.65 19.06
C HIS A 123 4.29 0.56 17.99
N LYS A 124 3.12 0.34 17.37
CA LYS A 124 2.99 -0.68 16.29
C LYS A 124 3.76 -0.28 15.04
N ILE A 125 3.72 0.99 14.67
CA ILE A 125 4.47 1.53 13.53
C ILE A 125 5.97 1.45 13.82
N TYR A 126 6.40 1.85 15.01
CA TYR A 126 7.78 1.73 15.44
C TYR A 126 8.26 0.28 15.43
N LYS A 127 7.48 -0.66 15.99
CA LYS A 127 7.81 -2.09 15.98
C LYS A 127 7.99 -2.61 14.56
N ARG A 128 7.11 -2.27 13.62
CA ARG A 128 7.28 -2.68 12.21
C ARG A 128 8.58 -2.16 11.60
N VAL A 129 8.97 -0.93 11.90
CA VAL A 129 10.25 -0.38 11.43
C VAL A 129 11.43 -1.09 12.08
N VAL A 130 11.35 -1.42 13.37
CA VAL A 130 12.35 -2.26 14.07
C VAL A 130 12.45 -3.64 13.40
N ASP A 131 11.34 -4.31 13.17
CA ASP A 131 11.31 -5.63 12.51
C ASP A 131 11.94 -5.57 11.10
N LEU A 132 11.70 -4.47 10.36
CA LEU A 132 12.34 -4.24 9.05
C LEU A 132 13.86 -4.00 9.17
N THR A 133 14.33 -3.31 10.21
CA THR A 133 15.76 -3.11 10.47
C THR A 133 16.48 -4.39 10.87
N GLN A 134 15.79 -5.32 11.52
CA GLN A 134 16.34 -6.58 12.02
C GLN A 134 16.25 -7.70 10.97
N GLY A 135 15.14 -7.79 10.24
CA GLY A 135 14.89 -8.83 9.25
C GLY A 135 15.86 -8.79 8.06
N SER A 136 16.33 -7.60 7.68
CA SER A 136 17.29 -7.44 6.58
C SER A 136 18.63 -8.13 6.85
N ARG A 137 19.04 -8.25 8.12
CA ARG A 137 20.23 -9.00 8.53
C ARG A 137 20.04 -10.51 8.44
N GLY A 138 18.87 -11.04 8.82
CA GLY A 138 18.61 -12.48 8.86
C GLY A 138 18.41 -13.14 7.49
N ILE A 139 17.85 -12.39 6.53
CA ILE A 139 17.64 -12.88 5.15
C ILE A 139 18.95 -12.89 4.36
N TYR A 140 19.83 -11.91 4.60
CA TYR A 140 21.13 -11.80 3.95
C TYR A 140 22.06 -12.98 4.27
N LEU A 141 21.92 -13.57 5.46
CA LEU A 141 22.76 -14.68 5.89
C LEU A 141 22.34 -16.03 5.29
N ASN A 142 21.10 -16.17 4.83
CA ASN A 142 20.49 -17.49 4.58
C ASN A 142 19.82 -17.67 3.20
N ASP A 143 19.66 -16.63 2.37
CA ASP A 143 18.86 -16.71 1.13
C ASP A 143 19.65 -16.48 -0.16
N LYS A 144 19.28 -17.21 -1.23
CA LYS A 144 19.99 -17.33 -2.51
C LYS A 144 19.65 -16.24 -3.55
N ASN A 145 18.76 -15.28 -3.25
CA ASN A 145 18.45 -14.18 -4.17
C ASN A 145 18.45 -12.78 -3.52
N PRO A 146 19.63 -12.16 -3.38
CA PRO A 146 19.77 -10.84 -2.75
C PRO A 146 18.98 -9.73 -3.47
N ILE A 147 18.87 -9.78 -4.81
CA ILE A 147 18.18 -8.75 -5.60
C ILE A 147 16.68 -8.74 -5.29
N PHE A 148 16.06 -9.91 -5.19
CA PHE A 148 14.65 -10.04 -4.82
C PHE A 148 14.38 -9.34 -3.49
N TRP A 149 15.19 -9.66 -2.47
CA TRP A 149 15.01 -9.12 -1.13
C TRP A 149 15.27 -7.63 -1.03
N ARG A 150 16.31 -7.11 -1.70
CA ARG A 150 16.56 -5.66 -1.76
C ARG A 150 15.33 -4.90 -2.27
N LYS A 151 14.71 -5.37 -3.36
CA LYS A 151 13.47 -4.77 -3.88
C LYS A 151 12.30 -4.87 -2.90
N LYS A 152 12.17 -5.99 -2.17
CA LYS A 152 11.14 -6.15 -1.13
C LYS A 152 11.33 -5.19 0.03
N TYR A 153 12.54 -5.08 0.57
CA TYR A 153 12.85 -4.19 1.69
C TYR A 153 12.67 -2.72 1.33
N ILE A 154 13.12 -2.29 0.15
CA ILE A 154 12.88 -0.92 -0.34
C ILE A 154 11.37 -0.63 -0.34
N ARG A 155 10.57 -1.56 -0.87
CA ARG A 155 9.10 -1.41 -0.89
C ARG A 155 8.52 -1.34 0.52
N TRP A 156 9.00 -2.15 1.45
CA TRP A 156 8.52 -2.12 2.84
C TRP A 156 8.89 -0.83 3.56
N LEU A 157 10.11 -0.33 3.37
CA LEU A 157 10.51 0.97 3.92
C LEU A 157 9.68 2.11 3.35
N ARG A 158 9.37 2.10 2.05
CA ARG A 158 8.45 3.08 1.44
C ARG A 158 7.08 3.06 2.12
N ILE A 159 6.56 1.88 2.46
CA ILE A 159 5.29 1.74 3.18
C ILE A 159 5.41 2.28 4.61
N ALA A 160 6.49 1.95 5.32
CA ALA A 160 6.75 2.47 6.65
C ALA A 160 6.83 4.01 6.66
N VAL A 161 7.41 4.63 5.63
CA VAL A 161 7.42 6.10 5.48
C VAL A 161 5.99 6.66 5.43
N LEU A 162 5.05 5.99 4.74
CA LEU A 162 3.64 6.41 4.75
C LEU A 162 2.98 6.23 6.13
N GLU A 163 3.38 5.22 6.90
CA GLU A 163 2.95 5.09 8.29
C GLU A 163 3.49 6.21 9.18
N VAL A 164 4.72 6.64 8.95
CA VAL A 164 5.29 7.80 9.65
C VAL A 164 4.54 9.08 9.29
N LEU A 165 4.16 9.28 8.02
CA LEU A 165 3.30 10.40 7.63
C LEU A 165 1.99 10.41 8.42
N PHE A 166 1.37 9.24 8.62
CA PHE A 166 0.16 9.11 9.44
C PHE A 166 0.35 9.62 10.87
N LEU A 167 1.50 9.33 11.49
CA LEU A 167 1.84 9.84 12.83
C LEU A 167 1.93 11.38 12.91
N THR A 168 2.03 12.06 11.77
CA THR A 168 2.08 13.53 11.71
C THR A 168 0.70 14.19 11.59
N GLY A 169 -0.38 13.39 11.53
CA GLY A 169 -1.75 13.85 11.25
C GLY A 169 -2.04 14.01 9.75
N GLU A 170 -1.09 13.68 8.88
CA GLU A 170 -1.25 13.74 7.43
C GLU A 170 -1.41 12.35 6.84
N PHE A 171 -1.98 12.26 5.64
CA PHE A 171 -2.19 10.99 4.97
C PHE A 171 -1.89 11.05 3.46
N ASP A 172 -1.34 9.97 2.92
CA ASP A 172 -1.14 9.74 1.49
C ASP A 172 -0.97 8.25 1.17
N LEU A 173 -1.35 7.85 -0.05
CA LEU A 173 -1.12 6.50 -0.58
C LEU A 173 0.07 6.46 -1.54
N SER A 174 0.54 7.61 -2.04
CA SER A 174 1.71 7.72 -2.90
C SER A 174 2.96 7.99 -2.07
N PHE A 175 3.98 7.13 -2.22
CA PHE A 175 5.28 7.32 -1.56
C PHE A 175 5.89 8.69 -1.87
N ASP A 176 5.96 9.09 -3.14
CA ASP A 176 6.60 10.36 -3.52
C ASP A 176 5.86 11.58 -2.97
N SER A 177 4.52 11.54 -3.00
CA SER A 177 3.70 12.61 -2.44
C SER A 177 3.85 12.67 -0.92
N GLY A 178 3.74 11.52 -0.24
CA GLY A 178 3.89 11.42 1.20
C GLY A 178 5.28 11.82 1.69
N LEU A 179 6.34 11.45 0.96
CA LEU A 179 7.71 11.84 1.28
C LEU A 179 7.90 13.36 1.15
N ARG A 180 7.33 14.01 0.13
CA ARG A 180 7.38 15.48 0.00
C ARG A 180 6.71 16.17 1.19
N LYS A 181 5.54 15.70 1.61
CA LYS A 181 4.82 16.20 2.79
C LYS A 181 5.65 16.05 4.06
N LEU A 182 6.20 14.85 4.30
CA LEU A 182 7.08 14.58 5.44
C LEU A 182 8.31 15.48 5.46
N LYS A 183 8.99 15.65 4.31
CA LYS A 183 10.18 16.49 4.22
C LYS A 183 9.89 17.97 4.43
N LYS A 184 8.71 18.45 4.05
CA LYS A 184 8.27 19.83 4.33
C LYS A 184 8.19 20.07 5.84
N LYS A 185 7.73 19.08 6.60
CA LYS A 185 7.62 19.13 8.07
C LYS A 185 8.94 18.81 8.79
N TYR A 186 9.71 17.86 8.27
CA TYR A 186 10.95 17.37 8.86
C TYR A 186 12.07 17.31 7.81
N LYS A 187 12.80 18.42 7.63
CA LYS A 187 13.90 18.51 6.64
C LYS A 187 14.95 17.41 6.79
N LYS A 188 15.24 16.96 8.02
CA LYS A 188 16.18 15.87 8.33
C LYS A 188 15.84 14.50 7.72
N LEU A 189 14.62 14.34 7.17
CA LEU A 189 14.20 13.14 6.45
C LEU A 189 14.62 13.12 4.97
N SER A 190 15.52 14.01 4.53
CA SER A 190 16.03 14.04 3.16
C SER A 190 16.73 12.74 2.74
N PHE A 191 17.34 12.00 3.69
CA PHE A 191 17.97 10.70 3.40
C PHE A 191 17.00 9.67 2.80
N LEU A 192 15.69 9.81 3.04
CA LEU A 192 14.67 8.93 2.47
C LEU A 192 14.54 9.06 0.94
N ASP A 193 15.11 10.11 0.31
CA ASP A 193 15.18 10.18 -1.16
C ASP A 193 16.00 9.03 -1.76
N LYS A 194 16.92 8.41 -0.99
CA LYS A 194 17.61 7.18 -1.41
C LYS A 194 16.61 6.11 -1.81
N LEU A 195 15.48 5.98 -1.10
CA LEU A 195 14.43 5.00 -1.37
C LEU A 195 13.71 5.23 -2.70
N LYS A 196 13.94 6.30 -3.46
CA LYS A 196 13.41 6.44 -4.82
C LYS A 196 14.12 5.55 -5.82
N LYS A 197 15.34 5.10 -5.50
CA LYS A 197 16.11 4.18 -6.33
C LYS A 197 15.72 2.75 -5.96
N ASP A 198 15.42 1.92 -6.96
CA ASP A 198 15.16 0.49 -6.76
C ASP A 198 16.45 -0.35 -6.71
N SER A 199 17.62 0.31 -6.79
CA SER A 199 18.95 -0.30 -6.92
C SER A 199 19.83 -0.14 -5.69
N LEU A 200 19.28 0.23 -4.53
CA LEU A 200 20.08 0.37 -3.31
C LEU A 200 20.69 -0.97 -2.91
N GLU A 201 21.92 -0.93 -2.41
CA GLU A 201 22.53 -2.09 -1.77
C GLU A 201 21.94 -2.33 -0.38
N MET A 202 22.08 -3.57 0.14
CA MET A 202 21.45 -3.93 1.41
C MET A 202 21.98 -3.10 2.60
N GLU A 203 23.27 -2.74 2.56
CA GLU A 203 23.89 -1.86 3.55
C GLU A 203 23.21 -0.49 3.57
N GLU A 204 22.99 0.13 2.41
CA GLU A 204 22.28 1.40 2.30
C GLU A 204 20.82 1.29 2.76
N ILE A 205 20.14 0.18 2.44
CA ILE A 205 18.77 -0.10 2.91
C ILE A 205 18.75 -0.15 4.45
N ASN A 206 19.75 -0.80 5.07
CA ASN A 206 19.87 -0.91 6.52
C ASN A 206 20.12 0.45 7.18
N GLU A 207 21.02 1.26 6.63
CA GLU A 207 21.27 2.63 7.10
C GLU A 207 20.00 3.47 7.07
N VAL A 208 19.23 3.39 5.98
CA VAL A 208 17.96 4.10 5.84
C VAL A 208 16.95 3.61 6.86
N ALA A 209 16.84 2.30 7.05
CA ALA A 209 15.94 1.69 8.01
C ALA A 209 16.27 2.13 9.45
N GLU A 210 17.55 2.09 9.82
CA GLU A 210 18.08 2.49 11.13
C GLU A 210 17.83 3.99 11.39
N SER A 211 18.11 4.83 10.39
CA SER A 211 17.86 6.27 10.47
C SER A 211 16.36 6.58 10.64
N LEU A 212 15.49 5.85 9.94
CA LEU A 212 14.04 5.97 10.10
C LEU A 212 13.57 5.51 11.48
N LYS A 213 14.11 4.39 11.98
CA LYS A 213 13.84 3.88 13.33
C LYS A 213 14.18 4.93 14.39
N MET A 214 15.39 5.47 14.35
CA MET A 214 15.85 6.50 15.29
C MET A 214 15.02 7.78 15.19
N PHE A 215 14.63 8.18 13.98
CA PHE A 215 13.71 9.30 13.80
C PHE A 215 12.37 9.05 14.52
N ILE A 216 11.74 7.90 14.31
CA ILE A 216 10.44 7.58 14.93
C ILE A 216 10.57 7.57 16.45
N PHE A 217 11.61 6.91 16.96
CA PHE A 217 11.87 6.81 18.39
C PHE A 217 11.95 8.20 19.04
N ASN A 218 12.81 9.06 18.51
CA ASN A 218 13.08 10.39 19.08
C ASN A 218 11.90 11.36 18.94
N ASN A 219 11.04 11.20 17.92
CA ASN A 219 10.00 12.19 17.60
C ASN A 219 8.60 11.78 18.06
N PHE A 220 8.34 10.49 18.25
CA PHE A 220 7.02 9.98 18.62
C PHE A 220 7.05 9.08 19.86
N ILE A 221 8.09 8.26 20.07
CA ILE A 221 8.10 7.28 21.16
C ILE A 221 8.57 7.88 22.49
N MET A 222 9.72 8.56 22.50
CA MET A 222 10.28 9.18 23.72
C MET A 222 9.47 10.39 24.22
N LYS A 223 8.60 10.96 23.38
CA LYS A 223 7.68 12.04 23.75
C LYS A 223 6.36 11.47 24.24
#